data_AF-A0A9X1B6A8-F1
#
_entry.id   AF-A0A9X1B6A8-F1
#
_cell.length_a   1.000
_cell.length_b   1.000
_cell.length_c   1.000
_cell.angle_alpha   90.00
_cell.angle_beta   90.00
_cell.angle_gamma   90.00
#
_symmetry.space_group_name_H-M   'P 1'
#
loop_
_entity.id
_entity.type
_entity.pdbx_description
1 polymer ?
#
loop_
_entity_poly.entity_id
_entity_poly.type
_entity_poly.pdbx_seq_one_letter_code
_entity_poly.pdbx_strand_id
1 'polypeptide(L)'
;MKQLLLDVNIVVDLCVERAGSANTRLALALAEASGASFWVYTGSVQTLEYVVASELRGKAHHNGETLTGTAARAQARALLERITAGYQWLASLSAEGPLFAEADPEDAQLYHALDRFAEGTANLLTRDGGSISFPLEY
;
A
#
# COMPACT_ATOMS: atom_id res chain seq x y z
N MET A 1 0.20 20.72 -0.63
CA MET A 1 -0.39 19.52 -1.27
C MET A 1 -0.07 18.34 -0.37
N LYS A 2 -1.08 17.61 0.12
CA LYS A 2 -0.86 16.52 1.08
C LYS A 2 -0.35 15.28 0.36
N GLN A 3 0.67 14.63 0.92
CA GLN A 3 1.22 13.39 0.40
C GLN A 3 0.64 12.23 1.20
N LEU A 4 0.19 11.18 0.52
CA LEU A 4 -0.35 9.99 1.18
C LEU A 4 0.42 8.76 0.69
N LEU A 5 1.26 8.21 1.57
CA LEU A 5 1.91 6.93 1.35
C LEU A 5 0.89 5.83 1.64
N LEU A 6 0.78 4.88 0.72
CA LEU A 6 -0.14 3.76 0.84
C LEU A 6 0.60 2.55 1.40
N ASP A 7 0.07 1.99 2.49
CA ASP A 7 0.48 0.68 2.97
C ASP A 7 0.23 -0.42 1.91
N VAL A 8 0.96 -1.52 2.02
CA VAL A 8 0.82 -2.69 1.13
C VAL A 8 -0.61 -3.21 1.12
N ASN A 9 -1.28 -3.31 2.27
CA ASN A 9 -2.64 -3.82 2.32
C ASN A 9 -3.63 -2.90 1.62
N ILE A 10 -3.39 -1.58 1.66
CA ILE A 10 -4.19 -0.60 0.93
C ILE A 10 -4.07 -0.82 -0.58
N VAL A 11 -2.86 -0.98 -1.10
CA VAL A 11 -2.65 -1.21 -2.55
C VAL A 11 -3.23 -2.57 -2.98
N VAL A 12 -3.07 -3.60 -2.15
CA VAL A 12 -3.65 -4.94 -2.39
C VAL A 12 -5.17 -4.87 -2.47
N ASP A 13 -5.81 -4.10 -1.60
CA ASP A 13 -7.27 -3.94 -1.56
C ASP A 13 -7.87 -3.27 -2.79
N LEU A 14 -7.06 -2.50 -3.52
CA LEU A 14 -7.43 -1.93 -4.82
C LEU A 14 -7.29 -2.91 -5.96
N CYS A 15 -6.38 -3.88 -5.83
CA CYS A 15 -6.17 -4.91 -6.83
C CYS A 15 -7.18 -6.05 -6.71
N VAL A 16 -7.53 -6.42 -5.47
CA VAL A 16 -8.33 -7.60 -5.17
C VAL A 16 -9.33 -7.29 -4.05
N GLU A 17 -10.63 -7.52 -4.31
CA GLU A 17 -11.67 -7.29 -3.30
C GLU A 17 -11.47 -8.19 -2.06
N ARG A 18 -11.35 -7.60 -0.88
CA ARG A 18 -11.15 -8.27 0.42
C ARG A 18 -11.95 -7.54 1.49
N ALA A 19 -12.03 -8.14 2.69
CA ALA A 19 -12.62 -7.45 3.83
C ALA A 19 -11.82 -6.16 4.14
N GLY A 20 -12.45 -5.00 4.02
CA GLY A 20 -11.79 -3.69 4.18
C GLY A 20 -11.62 -2.89 2.89
N SER A 21 -11.72 -3.52 1.71
CA SER A 21 -11.55 -2.83 0.42
C SER A 21 -12.53 -1.66 0.22
N ALA A 22 -13.75 -1.75 0.75
CA ALA A 22 -14.72 -0.66 0.72
C ALA A 22 -14.25 0.57 1.50
N ASN A 23 -13.65 0.38 2.69
CA ASN A 23 -13.10 1.46 3.49
C ASN A 23 -11.88 2.08 2.82
N THR A 24 -11.01 1.24 2.23
CA THR A 24 -9.87 1.68 1.43
C THR A 24 -10.30 2.61 0.29
N ARG A 25 -11.30 2.20 -0.51
CA ARG A 25 -11.84 3.04 -1.60
C ARG A 25 -12.43 4.36 -1.09
N LEU A 26 -13.15 4.33 0.02
CA LEU A 26 -13.72 5.53 0.62
C LEU A 26 -12.62 6.51 1.10
N ALA A 27 -11.60 6.00 1.80
CA ALA A 27 -10.49 6.80 2.28
C ALA A 27 -9.72 7.47 1.13
N LEU A 28 -9.46 6.72 0.04
CA LEU A 28 -8.79 7.27 -1.13
C LEU A 28 -9.65 8.31 -1.85
N ALA A 29 -10.97 8.09 -2.00
CA ALA A 29 -11.86 9.08 -2.61
C ALA A 29 -11.90 10.39 -1.80
N LEU A 30 -11.89 10.30 -0.46
CA LEU A 30 -11.81 11.47 0.42
C LEU A 30 -10.46 12.20 0.28
N ALA A 31 -9.36 11.45 0.22
CA ALA A 31 -8.03 12.01 0.02
C ALA A 31 -7.88 12.69 -1.35
N GLU A 32 -8.40 12.06 -2.41
CA GLU A 32 -8.41 12.60 -3.77
C GLU A 32 -9.22 13.90 -3.84
N ALA A 33 -10.42 13.93 -3.24
CA ALA A 33 -11.24 15.13 -3.15
C ALA A 33 -10.54 16.29 -2.40
N SER A 34 -9.58 15.97 -1.53
CA SER A 34 -8.74 16.96 -0.83
C SER A 34 -7.49 17.40 -1.61
N GLY A 35 -7.26 16.84 -2.82
CA GLY A 35 -6.10 17.12 -3.65
C GLY A 35 -4.82 16.43 -3.16
N ALA A 36 -4.93 15.29 -2.50
CA ALA A 36 -3.78 14.51 -2.07
C ALA A 36 -3.08 13.84 -3.26
N SER A 37 -1.75 13.71 -3.18
CA SER A 37 -0.97 12.87 -4.08
C SER A 37 -0.68 11.53 -3.43
N PHE A 38 -0.86 10.45 -4.17
CA PHE A 38 -0.66 9.09 -3.68
C PHE A 38 0.74 8.58 -3.99
N TRP A 39 1.32 7.89 -3.02
CA TRP A 39 2.66 7.32 -3.10
C TRP A 39 2.63 5.84 -2.79
N VAL A 40 3.47 5.08 -3.48
CA VAL A 40 3.75 3.67 -3.19
C VAL A 40 5.23 3.53 -2.88
N TYR A 41 5.54 2.75 -1.85
CA TYR A 41 6.93 2.51 -1.45
C TYR A 41 7.61 1.51 -2.40
N THR A 42 8.76 1.89 -2.96
CA THR A 42 9.50 1.02 -3.91
C THR A 42 10.04 -0.24 -3.26
N GLY A 43 10.33 -0.21 -1.95
CA GLY A 43 10.77 -1.40 -1.20
C GLY A 43 9.71 -2.50 -1.12
N SER A 44 8.44 -2.16 -1.33
CA SER A 44 7.33 -3.11 -1.24
C SER A 44 6.97 -3.77 -2.57
N VAL A 45 7.67 -3.49 -3.69
CA VAL A 45 7.29 -4.00 -5.03
C VAL A 45 7.16 -5.53 -5.06
N GLN A 46 8.13 -6.25 -4.50
CA GLN A 46 8.11 -7.71 -4.46
C GLN A 46 6.98 -8.24 -3.57
N THR A 47 6.75 -7.60 -2.42
CA THR A 47 5.66 -7.93 -1.49
C THR A 47 4.31 -7.72 -2.16
N LEU A 48 4.10 -6.59 -2.82
CA LEU A 48 2.89 -6.27 -3.58
C LEU A 48 2.59 -7.33 -4.64
N GLU A 49 3.57 -7.66 -5.49
CA GLU A 49 3.38 -8.70 -6.50
C GLU A 49 3.03 -10.05 -5.87
N TYR A 50 3.76 -10.44 -4.82
CA TYR A 50 3.54 -11.70 -4.14
C TYR A 50 2.14 -11.80 -3.51
N VAL A 51 1.75 -10.79 -2.74
CA VAL A 51 0.47 -10.79 -2.01
C VAL A 51 -0.70 -10.74 -2.98
N VAL A 52 -0.68 -9.86 -3.99
CA VAL A 52 -1.74 -9.81 -5.00
C VAL A 52 -1.85 -11.14 -5.75
N ALA A 53 -0.73 -11.74 -6.15
CA ALA A 53 -0.75 -13.04 -6.82
C ALA A 53 -1.30 -14.16 -5.92
N SER A 54 -0.97 -14.14 -4.62
CA SER A 54 -1.48 -15.09 -3.64
C SER A 54 -3.00 -14.99 -3.50
N GLU A 55 -3.51 -13.76 -3.36
CA GLU A 55 -4.95 -13.48 -3.22
C GLU A 55 -5.73 -13.90 -4.49
N LEU A 56 -5.19 -13.62 -5.69
CA LEU A 56 -5.79 -14.08 -6.95
C LEU A 56 -5.88 -15.60 -7.02
N ARG A 57 -4.84 -16.32 -6.59
CA ARG A 57 -4.85 -17.79 -6.53
C ARG A 57 -5.84 -18.32 -5.51
N GLY A 58 -5.91 -17.69 -4.33
CA GLY A 58 -6.89 -18.03 -3.30
C GLY A 58 -8.32 -17.92 -3.82
N LYS A 59 -8.63 -16.83 -4.54
CA LYS A 59 -9.94 -16.63 -5.18
C LYS A 59 -10.23 -17.64 -6.27
N ALA A 60 -9.29 -17.89 -7.18
CA ALA A 60 -9.46 -18.88 -8.23
C ALA A 60 -9.76 -20.27 -7.62
N HIS A 61 -8.99 -20.67 -6.62
CA HIS A 61 -9.20 -21.92 -5.91
C HIS A 61 -10.57 -21.98 -5.22
N HIS A 62 -10.99 -20.91 -4.55
CA HIS A 62 -12.33 -20.82 -3.94
C HIS A 62 -13.46 -20.99 -4.97
N ASN A 63 -13.26 -20.48 -6.19
CA ASN A 63 -14.20 -20.62 -7.29
C ASN A 63 -14.11 -21.97 -8.04
N GLY A 64 -13.26 -22.90 -7.58
CA GLY A 64 -13.04 -24.19 -8.25
C GLY A 64 -12.18 -24.11 -9.51
N GLU A 65 -11.51 -22.98 -9.75
CA GLU A 65 -10.62 -22.75 -10.88
C GLU A 65 -9.17 -23.04 -10.50
N THR A 66 -8.34 -23.33 -11.52
CA THR A 66 -6.90 -23.50 -11.34
C THR A 66 -6.14 -22.33 -11.97
N LEU A 67 -5.45 -21.55 -11.13
CA LEU A 67 -4.55 -20.49 -11.57
C LEU A 67 -3.11 -20.85 -11.21
N THR A 68 -2.26 -20.98 -12.22
CA THR A 68 -0.84 -21.29 -12.02
C THR A 68 -0.12 -20.12 -11.34
N GLY A 69 0.98 -20.39 -10.63
CA GLY A 69 1.76 -19.35 -9.96
C GLY A 69 2.29 -18.29 -10.93
N THR A 70 2.74 -18.69 -12.12
CA THR A 70 3.22 -17.78 -13.16
C THR A 70 2.10 -16.90 -13.72
N ALA A 71 0.92 -17.48 -13.98
CA ALA A 71 -0.24 -16.74 -14.45
C ALA A 71 -0.73 -15.74 -13.40
N ALA A 72 -0.77 -16.14 -12.14
CA ALA A 72 -1.16 -15.27 -11.03
C ALA A 72 -0.22 -14.06 -10.88
N ARG A 73 1.10 -14.28 -10.96
CA ARG A 73 2.08 -13.17 -10.93
C ARG A 73 1.94 -12.24 -12.13
N ALA A 74 1.70 -12.78 -13.33
CA ALA A 74 1.46 -11.96 -14.51
C ALA A 74 0.20 -11.08 -14.36
N GLN A 75 -0.89 -11.66 -13.86
CA GLN A 75 -2.11 -10.90 -13.55
C GLN A 75 -1.89 -9.86 -12.44
N ALA A 76 -1.14 -10.22 -11.39
CA ALA A 76 -0.80 -9.31 -10.30
C ALA A 76 -0.04 -8.08 -10.81
N ARG A 77 0.99 -8.27 -11.64
CA ARG A 77 1.74 -7.15 -12.24
C ARG A 77 0.85 -6.27 -13.10
N ALA A 78 -0.02 -6.85 -13.92
CA ALA A 78 -0.94 -6.08 -14.75
C ALA A 78 -1.95 -5.25 -13.92
N LEU A 79 -2.44 -5.80 -12.81
CA LEU A 79 -3.30 -5.06 -11.88
C LEU A 79 -2.55 -3.94 -11.18
N LEU A 80 -1.36 -4.23 -10.64
CA LEU A 80 -0.52 -3.26 -9.95
C LEU A 80 -0.16 -2.11 -10.88
N GLU A 81 0.33 -2.39 -12.08
CA GLU A 81 0.66 -1.38 -13.09
C GLU A 81 -0.53 -0.45 -13.38
N ARG A 82 -1.72 -1.02 -13.56
CA ARG A 82 -2.94 -0.23 -13.81
C ARG A 82 -3.34 0.63 -12.62
N ILE A 83 -3.28 0.09 -11.40
CA ILE A 83 -3.66 0.80 -10.17
C ILE A 83 -2.66 1.92 -9.86
N THR A 84 -1.36 1.67 -10.03
CA THR A 84 -0.31 2.63 -9.68
C THR A 84 0.04 3.59 -10.81
N ALA A 85 -0.63 3.54 -11.96
CA ALA A 85 -0.30 4.35 -13.14
C ALA A 85 -0.31 5.88 -12.86
N GLY A 86 -1.14 6.33 -11.91
CA GLY A 86 -1.20 7.74 -11.49
C GLY A 86 -0.48 8.05 -10.18
N TYR A 87 0.23 7.09 -9.60
CA TYR A 87 0.86 7.22 -8.28
C TYR A 87 2.34 7.56 -8.43
N GLN A 88 2.89 8.19 -7.40
CA GLN A 88 4.32 8.47 -7.29
C GLN A 88 5.04 7.33 -6.56
N TRP A 89 6.33 7.16 -6.84
CA TRP A 89 7.14 6.09 -6.24
C TRP A 89 8.11 6.68 -5.21
N LEU A 90 7.98 6.22 -3.97
CA LEU A 90 8.84 6.64 -2.88
C LEU A 90 10.00 5.65 -2.74
N ALA A 91 11.19 6.08 -3.14
CA ALA A 91 12.43 5.42 -2.78
C ALA A 91 13.03 6.14 -1.57
N SER A 92 13.06 5.47 -0.43
CA SER A 92 13.76 5.92 0.76
C SER A 92 14.66 4.79 1.25
N LEU A 93 15.88 5.13 1.63
CA LEU A 93 16.62 4.27 2.55
C LEU A 93 15.95 4.52 3.89
N SER A 94 14.91 3.74 4.22
CA SER A 94 14.41 3.66 5.60
C SER A 94 15.63 3.58 6.50
N ALA A 95 15.74 4.50 7.46
CA ALA A 95 16.94 4.75 8.25
C ALA A 95 17.77 3.47 8.53
N GLU A 96 19.10 3.58 8.50
CA GLU A 96 20.00 2.46 8.78
C GLU A 96 19.82 2.00 10.24
N GLY A 97 18.91 1.07 10.48
CA GLY A 97 18.53 0.59 11.81
C GLY A 97 17.91 -0.81 11.77
N PRO A 98 17.87 -1.53 12.91
CA PRO A 98 17.39 -2.90 12.96
C PRO A 98 15.86 -2.97 12.87
N LEU A 99 15.29 -2.84 11.66
CA LEU A 99 13.84 -2.89 11.42
C LEU A 99 13.17 -4.15 12.00
N PHE A 100 13.86 -5.30 11.98
CA PHE A 100 13.32 -6.54 12.54
C PHE A 100 13.25 -6.59 14.08
N ALA A 101 13.77 -5.58 14.77
CA ALA A 101 13.58 -5.44 16.21
C ALA A 101 12.24 -4.75 16.55
N GLU A 102 11.59 -4.12 15.59
CA GLU A 102 10.29 -3.47 15.76
C GLU A 102 9.15 -4.50 15.82
N ALA A 103 8.06 -4.13 16.50
CA ALA A 103 6.88 -4.98 16.61
C ALA A 103 6.20 -5.20 15.25
N ASP A 104 6.21 -4.17 14.40
CA ASP A 104 5.81 -4.24 13.00
C ASP A 104 6.92 -3.61 12.10
N PRO A 105 7.81 -4.45 11.55
CA PRO A 105 8.89 -3.97 10.69
C PRO A 105 8.42 -3.30 9.39
N GLU A 106 7.24 -3.67 8.87
CA GLU A 106 6.70 -3.13 7.63
C GLU A 106 6.18 -1.71 7.86
N ASP A 107 5.34 -1.52 8.88
CA ASP A 107 4.85 -0.21 9.28
C ASP A 107 6.01 0.72 9.67
N ALA A 108 6.96 0.23 10.47
CA ALA A 108 8.13 1.03 10.87
C ALA A 108 8.92 1.52 9.65
N GLN A 109 9.12 0.65 8.65
CA GLN A 109 9.80 1.02 7.41
C GLN A 109 9.06 2.14 6.66
N LEU A 110 7.74 2.05 6.56
CA LEU A 110 6.91 3.05 5.86
C LEU A 110 6.86 4.37 6.63
N TYR A 111 6.78 4.33 7.97
CA TYR A 111 6.87 5.53 8.80
C TYR A 111 8.22 6.24 8.61
N HIS A 112 9.34 5.52 8.66
CA HIS A 112 10.66 6.10 8.39
C HIS A 112 10.80 6.62 6.94
N ALA A 113 10.07 6.05 5.99
CA ALA A 113 10.07 6.57 4.62
C ALA A 113 9.42 7.96 4.53
N LEU A 114 8.52 8.32 5.46
CA LEU A 114 7.87 9.63 5.50
C LEU A 114 8.84 10.78 5.85
N ASP A 115 9.98 10.48 6.50
CA ASP A 115 11.01 11.48 6.84
C ASP A 115 11.60 12.21 5.62
N ARG A 116 11.36 11.67 4.41
CA ARG A 116 11.74 12.33 3.15
C ARG A 116 10.85 13.54 2.80
N PHE A 117 9.68 13.64 3.41
CA PHE A 117 8.78 14.77 3.25
C PHE A 117 8.98 15.81 4.35
N ALA A 118 8.56 17.05 4.10
CA ALA A 118 8.53 18.05 5.15
C ALA A 118 7.53 17.62 6.24
N GLU A 119 7.85 17.92 7.49
CA GLU A 119 6.99 17.64 8.64
C GLU A 119 5.56 18.17 8.40
N GLY A 120 4.55 17.37 8.74
CA GLY A 120 3.15 17.73 8.53
C GLY A 120 2.63 17.64 7.09
N THR A 121 3.48 17.30 6.12
CA THR A 121 3.08 17.29 4.69
C THR A 121 2.73 15.90 4.16
N ALA A 122 3.10 14.83 4.87
CA ALA A 122 2.88 13.45 4.46
C ALA A 122 2.28 12.59 5.57
N ASN A 123 1.39 11.67 5.20
CA ASN A 123 0.80 10.68 6.10
C ASN A 123 0.87 9.28 5.49
N LEU A 124 0.83 8.25 6.34
CA LEU A 124 0.66 6.86 5.94
C LEU A 124 -0.81 6.46 6.06
N LEU A 125 -1.36 5.82 5.02
CA LEU A 125 -2.67 5.18 5.08
C LEU A 125 -2.49 3.68 5.29
N THR A 126 -2.99 3.16 6.42
CA THR A 126 -2.96 1.73 6.78
C THR A 126 -4.37 1.16 6.92
N ARG A 127 -4.48 -0.17 7.07
CA ARG A 127 -5.76 -0.88 7.28
C ARG A 127 -6.22 -0.88 8.75
N ASP A 128 -5.29 -0.84 9.70
CA ASP A 128 -5.55 -1.18 11.12
C ASP A 128 -6.16 -0.07 11.98
N GLY A 129 -6.64 0.97 11.33
CA GLY A 129 -7.48 1.99 11.92
C GLY A 129 -7.66 3.08 10.90
N GLY A 130 -8.91 3.54 10.70
CA GLY A 130 -9.23 4.71 9.88
C GLY A 130 -8.61 6.03 10.36
N SER A 131 -7.51 5.98 11.11
CA SER A 131 -6.64 7.09 11.40
C SER A 131 -5.89 7.49 10.13
N ILE A 132 -6.49 8.43 9.40
CA ILE A 132 -5.70 9.48 8.77
C ILE A 132 -5.04 10.23 9.94
N SER A 133 -3.86 9.78 10.38
CA SER A 133 -3.11 10.50 11.40
C SER A 133 -2.53 11.75 10.75
N PHE A 134 -3.18 12.89 10.95
CA PHE A 134 -2.51 14.18 10.80
C PHE A 134 -1.58 14.32 12.01
N PRO A 135 -0.29 14.69 11.84
CA PRO A 135 0.50 15.07 12.99
C PRO A 135 -0.22 16.28 13.63
N LEU A 136 -0.73 16.06 14.84
CA LEU A 136 -1.19 17.12 15.68
C LEU A 136 0.06 17.89 16.09
N GLU A 137 0.10 19.17 15.72
CA GLU A 137 1.01 20.15 16.29
C GLU A 137 0.95 20.01 17.83
N TYR A 138 2.09 19.73 18.45
CA TYR A 138 2.31 19.96 19.88
C TYR A 138 3.02 21.30 20.05
#